data_AF-A0A7K9LXN8-F1
#
_entry.id   AF-A0A7K9LXN8-F1
#
_cell.length_a   1.000
_cell.length_b   1.000
_cell.length_c   1.000
_cell.angle_alpha   90.00
_cell.angle_beta   90.00
_cell.angle_gamma   90.00
#
_symmetry.space_group_name_H-M   'P 1'
#
loop_
_entity.id
_entity.type
_entity.pdbx_description
1 polymer ?
#
loop_
_entity_poly.entity_id
_entity_poly.type
_entity_poly.pdbx_seq_one_letter_code
_entity_poly.pdbx_strand_id
1 'polypeptide(L)'
;MSGRGKQGGKARAKAKSRSSRAGLQFPVGRVHRLLRKGNYAERVGAGAPVYLAAVLEYLTAEILELAGNAARDNKKTRIIPRHLQLAIRNDEELNKLLGKVTIAQ
;
A
#
# COMPACT_ATOMS: atom_id res chain seq x y z
N MET A 1 18.31 7.04 44.00
CA MET A 1 17.35 7.18 42.88
C MET A 1 18.13 7.28 41.57
N SER A 2 18.37 6.17 40.88
CA SER A 2 19.11 6.19 39.61
C SER A 2 18.16 6.53 38.46
N GLY A 3 18.17 7.79 38.05
CA GLY A 3 17.46 8.27 36.86
C GLY A 3 18.03 7.58 35.62
N ARG A 4 17.24 6.69 35.03
CA ARG A 4 17.56 6.03 33.75
C ARG A 4 17.38 7.04 32.62
N GLY A 5 18.40 7.88 32.42
CA GLY A 5 18.50 8.79 31.27
C GLY A 5 18.40 8.03 29.95
N LYS A 6 17.82 8.71 28.94
CA LYS A 6 17.63 8.25 27.55
C LYS A 6 18.71 7.24 27.12
N GLN A 7 18.27 6.06 26.68
CA GLN A 7 19.09 5.00 26.08
C GLN A 7 19.83 5.53 24.83
N GLY A 8 20.97 6.19 25.03
CA GLY A 8 21.81 6.77 23.99
C GLY A 8 23.10 5.98 23.71
N GLY A 9 23.37 4.90 24.45
CA GLY A 9 24.72 4.31 24.53
C GLY A 9 24.87 2.82 24.23
N LYS A 10 23.88 2.14 23.65
CA LYS A 10 24.07 0.76 23.16
C LYS A 10 24.09 0.77 21.63
N ALA A 11 24.99 -0.01 21.03
CA ALA A 11 25.03 -0.25 19.58
C ALA A 11 23.59 -0.49 19.10
N ARG A 12 23.08 0.45 18.29
CA ARG A 12 21.66 0.51 17.96
C ARG A 12 21.32 -0.76 17.19
N ALA A 13 20.57 -1.67 17.81
CA ALA A 13 19.94 -2.76 17.08
C ALA A 13 19.22 -2.18 15.86
N LYS A 14 19.29 -2.85 14.70
CA LYS A 14 18.64 -2.37 13.47
C LYS A 14 17.20 -2.00 13.79
N ALA A 15 16.88 -0.70 13.69
CA ALA A 15 15.57 -0.22 14.05
C ALA A 15 14.53 -0.85 13.10
N LYS A 16 13.53 -1.55 13.66
CA LYS A 16 12.40 -2.07 12.86
C LYS A 16 11.74 -0.93 12.10
N SER A 17 11.50 -1.13 10.80
CA SER A 17 10.83 -0.15 9.94
C SER A 17 9.37 0.04 10.38
N ARG A 18 8.79 1.20 10.07
CA ARG A 18 7.37 1.44 10.37
C ARG A 18 6.43 0.43 9.70
N SER A 19 6.73 0.01 8.47
CA SER A 19 6.00 -1.05 7.76
C SER A 19 6.05 -2.37 8.53
N SER A 20 7.25 -2.81 8.93
CA SER A 20 7.39 -4.06 9.69
C SER A 20 6.70 -4.04 11.06
N ARG A 21 6.60 -2.87 11.70
CA ARG A 21 5.86 -2.71 12.97
C ARG A 21 4.35 -2.72 12.76
N ALA A 22 3.89 -2.26 11.60
CA ALA A 22 2.48 -2.22 11.21
C ALA A 22 2.00 -3.52 10.54
N GLY A 23 2.90 -4.47 10.25
CA GLY A 23 2.56 -5.70 9.54
C GLY A 23 2.23 -5.50 8.06
N LEU A 24 2.71 -4.42 7.44
CA LEU A 24 2.42 -4.06 6.06
C LEU A 24 3.60 -4.36 5.13
N GLN A 25 3.31 -4.83 3.92
CA GLN A 25 4.28 -4.91 2.82
C GLN A 25 4.54 -3.51 2.23
N PHE A 26 3.53 -2.64 2.20
CA PHE A 26 3.63 -1.31 1.63
C PHE A 26 4.51 -0.37 2.47
N PRO A 27 5.24 0.58 1.84
CA PRO A 27 6.23 1.40 2.50
C PRO A 27 5.61 2.59 3.25
N VAL A 28 5.16 2.40 4.50
CA VAL A 28 4.61 3.44 5.40
C VAL A 28 5.50 4.70 5.42
N GLY A 29 6.82 4.53 5.45
CA GLY A 29 7.74 5.67 5.48
C GLY A 29 7.72 6.52 4.21
N ARG A 30 7.55 5.88 3.05
CA ARG A 30 7.43 6.56 1.76
C ARG A 30 6.08 7.27 1.65
N VAL A 31 5.00 6.61 2.09
CA VAL A 31 3.66 7.20 2.13
C VAL A 31 3.65 8.47 2.98
N HIS A 32 4.25 8.45 4.17
CA HIS A 32 4.38 9.66 4.99
C HIS A 32 5.12 10.78 4.24
N ARG A 33 6.27 10.49 3.63
CA ARG A 33 7.03 11.49 2.88
C ARG A 33 6.21 12.08 1.72
N LEU A 34 5.45 11.26 0.99
CA LEU A 34 4.60 11.72 -0.10
C LEU A 34 3.44 12.59 0.42
N LEU A 35 2.81 12.23 1.54
CA LEU A 35 1.78 13.07 2.17
C LEU A 35 2.31 14.45 2.58
N ARG A 36 3.54 14.51 3.12
CA ARG A 36 4.19 15.79 3.47
C ARG A 36 4.54 16.61 2.23
N LYS A 37 5.09 15.97 1.19
CA LYS A 37 5.47 16.64 -0.06
C LYS A 37 4.25 17.14 -0.85
N GLY A 38 3.11 16.46 -0.72
CA GLY A 38 1.88 16.79 -1.42
C GLY A 38 1.14 18.01 -0.88
N ASN A 39 1.61 18.64 0.21
CA ASN A 39 1.00 19.82 0.82
C ASN A 39 -0.50 19.66 1.15
N TYR A 40 -0.95 18.44 1.48
CA TYR A 40 -2.35 18.16 1.82
C TYR A 40 -2.79 18.80 3.14
N ALA A 41 -1.84 19.01 4.06
CA ALA A 41 -2.03 19.69 5.34
C ALA A 41 -0.68 20.15 5.91
N GLU A 42 -0.70 21.14 6.81
CA GLU A 42 0.51 21.62 7.50
C GLU A 42 1.20 20.50 8.32
N ARG A 43 0.40 19.66 8.97
CA ARG A 43 0.87 18.54 9.81
C ARG A 43 0.24 17.24 9.37
N VAL A 44 1.04 16.18 9.35
CA VAL A 44 0.59 14.82 9.07
C VAL A 44 0.78 13.98 10.34
N GLY A 45 -0.32 13.47 10.88
CA GLY A 45 -0.30 12.59 12.06
C GLY A 45 0.45 11.28 11.78
N ALA A 46 1.08 10.70 12.81
CA ALA A 46 1.90 9.50 12.64
C ALA A 46 1.12 8.26 12.18
N GLY A 47 -0.19 8.17 12.51
CA GLY A 47 -1.07 7.07 12.10
C GLY A 47 -1.61 7.18 10.67
N ALA A 48 -1.75 8.39 10.13
CA ALA A 48 -2.26 8.63 8.77
C ALA A 48 -1.52 7.82 7.68
N PRO A 49 -0.17 7.81 7.61
CA PRO A 49 0.52 7.02 6.59
C PRO A 49 0.46 5.50 6.83
N VAL A 50 0.17 5.05 8.06
CA VAL A 50 -0.04 3.62 8.34
C VAL A 50 -1.37 3.20 7.76
N TYR A 51 -2.43 3.93 8.08
CA TYR A 51 -3.78 3.67 7.58
C TYR A 51 -3.83 3.72 6.05
N LEU A 52 -3.30 4.79 5.45
CA LEU A 52 -3.28 4.91 4.00
C LEU A 52 -2.44 3.80 3.33
N ALA A 53 -1.29 3.42 3.90
CA ALA A 53 -0.51 2.32 3.35
C ALA A 53 -1.28 0.99 3.39
N ALA A 54 -2.03 0.73 4.48
CA ALA A 54 -2.85 -0.47 4.61
C ALA A 54 -3.98 -0.50 3.58
N VAL A 55 -4.69 0.61 3.37
CA VAL A 55 -5.75 0.72 2.36
C VAL A 55 -5.21 0.52 0.94
N LEU A 56 -4.06 1.13 0.62
CA LEU A 56 -3.42 0.96 -0.68
C LEU A 56 -2.95 -0.49 -0.90
N GLU A 57 -2.42 -1.14 0.13
CA GLU A 57 -2.04 -2.55 0.08
C GLU A 57 -3.24 -3.47 -0.14
N TYR A 58 -4.34 -3.23 0.60
CA TYR A 58 -5.59 -3.97 0.46
C TYR A 58 -6.17 -3.86 -0.96
N LEU A 59 -6.35 -2.64 -1.47
CA LEU A 59 -6.89 -2.44 -2.82
C LEU A 59 -5.99 -3.04 -3.91
N THR A 60 -4.67 -3.00 -3.71
CA THR A 60 -3.71 -3.63 -4.62
C THR A 60 -3.86 -5.15 -4.59
N ALA A 61 -3.99 -5.75 -3.41
CA ALA A 61 -4.18 -7.18 -3.26
C ALA A 61 -5.48 -7.65 -3.92
N GLU A 62 -6.58 -6.93 -3.73
CA GLU A 62 -7.89 -7.23 -4.33
C GLU A 62 -7.82 -7.26 -5.86
N ILE A 63 -7.27 -6.19 -6.47
CA ILE A 63 -7.13 -6.11 -7.93
C ILE A 63 -6.21 -7.22 -8.46
N LEU A 64 -5.11 -7.53 -7.75
CA LEU A 64 -4.17 -8.57 -8.17
C LEU A 64 -4.75 -9.98 -8.04
N GLU A 65 -5.56 -10.25 -7.02
CA GLU A 65 -6.26 -11.52 -6.85
C GLU A 65 -7.20 -11.77 -8.04
N LEU A 66 -8.09 -10.82 -8.32
CA LEU A 66 -9.04 -10.91 -9.44
C LEU A 66 -8.34 -10.97 -10.79
N ALA A 67 -7.28 -10.18 -11.00
CA ALA A 67 -6.49 -10.22 -12.23
C ALA A 67 -5.69 -11.52 -12.38
N GLY A 68 -5.25 -12.12 -11.26
CA GLY A 68 -4.63 -13.44 -11.21
C GLY A 68 -5.61 -14.53 -11.63
N ASN A 69 -6.85 -14.48 -11.14
CA ASN A 69 -7.93 -15.37 -11.54
C ASN A 69 -8.25 -15.20 -13.03
N ALA A 70 -8.41 -13.95 -13.52
CA ALA A 70 -8.61 -13.68 -14.94
C ALA A 70 -7.44 -14.17 -15.82
N ALA A 71 -6.19 -14.11 -15.34
CA ALA A 71 -5.04 -14.67 -16.05
C ALA A 71 -5.13 -16.20 -16.14
N ARG A 72 -5.46 -16.85 -15.02
CA ARG A 72 -5.62 -18.31 -14.92
C ARG A 72 -6.73 -18.81 -15.84
N ASP A 73 -7.86 -18.14 -15.89
CA ASP A 73 -9.00 -18.48 -16.76
C ASP A 73 -8.62 -18.38 -18.24
N ASN A 74 -7.76 -17.42 -18.58
CA ASN A 74 -7.17 -17.28 -19.91
C ASN A 74 -5.97 -18.21 -20.16
N LYS A 75 -5.73 -19.19 -19.28
CA LYS A 75 -4.63 -20.16 -19.33
C LYS A 75 -3.25 -19.49 -19.42
N LYS A 76 -3.08 -18.35 -18.73
CA LYS A 76 -1.83 -17.60 -18.62
C LYS A 76 -1.34 -17.58 -17.17
N THR A 77 -0.02 -17.57 -16.99
CA THR A 77 0.62 -17.46 -15.67
C THR A 77 1.07 -16.03 -15.33
N ARG A 78 1.03 -15.12 -16.32
CA ARG A 78 1.43 -13.72 -16.19
C ARG A 78 0.22 -12.80 -16.34
N ILE A 79 0.07 -11.87 -15.39
CA ILE A 79 -0.90 -10.78 -15.48
C ILE A 79 -0.44 -9.79 -16.56
N ILE A 80 -1.35 -9.44 -17.47
CA ILE A 80 -1.17 -8.40 -18.49
C ILE A 80 -2.31 -7.37 -18.35
N PRO A 81 -2.24 -6.20 -19.02
CA PRO A 81 -3.27 -5.18 -18.85
C PRO A 81 -4.69 -5.63 -19.20
N ARG A 82 -4.85 -6.58 -20.14
CA ARG A 82 -6.15 -7.21 -20.41
C ARG A 82 -6.75 -7.89 -19.17
N HIS A 83 -5.94 -8.56 -18.35
CA HIS A 83 -6.42 -9.23 -17.14
C HIS A 83 -6.83 -8.21 -16.07
N LEU A 84 -6.10 -7.10 -15.95
CA LEU A 84 -6.47 -5.98 -15.07
C LEU A 84 -7.80 -5.36 -15.50
N GLN A 85 -7.98 -5.13 -16.81
CA GLN A 85 -9.24 -4.61 -17.34
C GLN A 85 -10.41 -5.57 -17.06
N LEU A 86 -10.24 -6.87 -17.26
CA LEU A 86 -11.29 -7.86 -16.99
C LEU A 86 -11.66 -7.88 -15.49
N ALA A 87 -10.65 -7.94 -14.62
CA ALA A 87 -10.84 -7.92 -13.17
C ALA A 87 -11.62 -6.68 -12.71
N ILE A 88 -11.19 -5.49 -13.14
CA ILE A 88 -11.77 -4.22 -12.69
C ILE A 88 -13.18 -4.01 -13.27
N ARG A 89 -13.46 -4.41 -14.52
CA ARG A 89 -14.77 -4.15 -15.15
C ARG A 89 -15.84 -5.16 -14.76
N ASN A 90 -15.45 -6.37 -14.36
CA ASN A 90 -16.39 -7.40 -13.93
C ASN A 90 -16.73 -7.31 -12.43
N ASP A 91 -15.97 -6.54 -11.66
CA ASP A 91 -16.26 -6.26 -10.25
C ASP A 91 -17.01 -4.93 -10.10
N GLU A 92 -18.15 -4.93 -9.40
CA GLU A 92 -19.03 -3.76 -9.31
C GLU A 92 -18.35 -2.59 -8.59
N GLU A 93 -17.69 -2.85 -7.46
CA GLU A 93 -17.09 -1.83 -6.61
C GLU A 93 -15.84 -1.23 -7.27
N LEU A 94 -14.98 -2.06 -7.85
CA LEU A 94 -13.80 -1.61 -8.59
C LEU A 94 -14.17 -0.89 -9.87
N ASN A 95 -15.20 -1.34 -10.60
CA ASN A 95 -15.68 -0.64 -11.78
C ASN A 95 -16.25 0.73 -11.42
N LYS A 96 -16.94 0.85 -10.28
CA LYS A 96 -17.42 2.14 -9.77
C LYS A 96 -16.24 3.04 -9.36
N LEU A 97 -15.27 2.50 -8.62
CA LEU A 97 -14.08 3.22 -8.17
C LEU A 97 -13.22 3.74 -9.36
N LEU A 98 -13.07 2.92 -10.40
CA LEU A 98 -12.21 3.18 -11.56
C LEU A 98 -13.02 3.46 -12.85
N GLY A 99 -14.27 3.89 -12.70
CA GLY A 99 -15.21 4.09 -13.82
C GLY A 99 -14.73 5.09 -14.86
N LYS A 100 -13.95 6.09 -14.43
CA LYS A 100 -13.39 7.15 -15.28
C LYS A 100 -11.90 6.96 -15.61
N VAL A 101 -11.33 5.80 -15.31
CA VAL A 101 -9.93 5.48 -15.59
C VAL A 101 -9.82 4.64 -16.86
N THR A 102 -8.88 4.98 -17.74
CA THR A 102 -8.53 4.16 -18.91
C THR A 102 -7.34 3.26 -18.57
N ILE A 103 -7.47 1.96 -18.82
CA ILE A 103 -6.38 0.99 -18.65
C ILE A 103 -5.77 0.73 -20.03
N ALA A 104 -4.58 1.27 -20.25
CA ALA A 104 -3.82 1.06 -21.49
C ALA A 104 -3.43 -0.42 -21.65
N GLN A 105 -3.29 -0.87 -22.90
CA GLN A 105 -2.81 -2.22 -23.23
C GLN A 105 -1.29 -2.27 -23.38
#